data_AF-A0A3D5CCI3-F1
#
_entry.id   AF-A0A3D5CCI3-F1
#
_cell.length_a   1.000
_cell.length_b   1.000
_cell.length_c   1.000
_cell.angle_alpha   90.00
_cell.angle_beta   90.00
_cell.angle_gamma   90.00
#
_symmetry.space_group_name_H-M   'P 1'
#
loop_
_entity.id
_entity.type
_entity.pdbx_description
1 polymer ?
#
loop_
_entity_poly.entity_id
_entity_poly.type
_entity_poly.pdbx_seq_one_letter_code
_entity_poly.pdbx_strand_id
1 'polypeptide(L)'
;LHARQSGARRLGVLDYLDAGALAFAHGIIALLSWTLLAVILEDAFIGAEVYALPLLALSGAAASVTAYLVFYSATHMDLSLLALILAVFLIEGVLAAMLTASDPYWWRDNLSALGMTNDLSAMTFNLTLIVAGFIVTTLARYATRGIPTSHAHGIRWVRLCLILVGVFLAFVGVFPVNEFFFIHTAFASGMAVVFGVLVIRLPAWIPGIPRPFVALGWLFIAAIVVLAVFFVVRYYTLTAVELVAGILVFTWIILFIRNAAALETDINAT
;
A
#
# COMPACT_ATOMS: atom_id res chain seq x y z
N LEU A 1 9.31 -24.57 -27.82
CA LEU A 1 10.67 -23.99 -27.69
C LEU A 1 10.88 -23.49 -26.26
N HIS A 2 10.89 -24.44 -25.32
CA HIS A 2 11.15 -24.22 -23.89
C HIS A 2 12.62 -24.47 -23.62
N ALA A 3 13.41 -23.40 -23.52
CA ALA A 3 14.73 -23.41 -22.91
C ALA A 3 15.14 -21.96 -22.57
N ARG A 4 14.46 -21.35 -21.59
CA ARG A 4 15.08 -20.23 -20.87
C ARG A 4 15.83 -20.82 -19.69
N GLN A 5 17.13 -20.57 -19.70
CA GLN A 5 18.10 -20.95 -18.69
C GLN A 5 17.60 -20.60 -17.28
N SER A 6 17.07 -21.61 -16.58
CA SER A 6 16.89 -21.58 -15.14
C SER A 6 18.24 -21.84 -14.47
N GLY A 7 19.14 -20.85 -14.58
CA GLY A 7 20.25 -20.76 -13.63
C GLY A 7 19.62 -20.62 -12.25
N ALA A 8 19.79 -21.61 -11.38
CA ALA A 8 19.31 -21.58 -10.01
C ALA A 8 19.98 -20.41 -9.28
N ARG A 9 19.36 -19.23 -9.35
CA ARG A 9 19.78 -18.06 -8.60
C ARG A 9 19.58 -18.42 -7.13
N ARG A 10 20.68 -18.50 -6.38
CA ARG A 10 20.60 -18.67 -4.92
C ARG A 10 19.75 -17.52 -4.37
N LEU A 11 18.72 -17.86 -3.60
CA LEU A 11 17.89 -16.89 -2.89
C LEU A 11 18.79 -16.06 -1.99
N GLY A 12 18.74 -14.74 -2.16
CA GLY A 12 19.42 -13.81 -1.28
C GLY A 12 18.63 -13.60 0.00
N VAL A 13 19.26 -12.99 1.01
CA VAL A 13 18.58 -12.62 2.27
C VAL A 13 17.33 -11.76 2.02
N LEU A 14 17.39 -10.86 1.03
CA LEU A 14 16.27 -10.00 0.65
C LEU A 14 15.06 -10.79 0.13
N ASP A 15 15.28 -11.90 -0.59
CA ASP A 15 14.18 -12.70 -1.13
C ASP A 15 13.42 -13.42 0.01
N TYR A 16 14.12 -13.85 1.06
CA TYR A 16 13.49 -14.42 2.26
C TYR A 16 12.74 -13.37 3.08
N LEU A 17 13.30 -12.16 3.21
CA LEU A 17 12.61 -11.05 3.88
C LEU A 17 11.34 -10.65 3.13
N ASP A 18 11.39 -10.58 1.80
CA ASP A 18 10.24 -10.28 0.95
C ASP A 18 9.14 -11.35 1.09
N ALA A 19 9.52 -12.64 1.06
CA ALA A 19 8.58 -13.74 1.27
C ALA A 19 7.96 -13.71 2.68
N GLY A 20 8.76 -13.41 3.71
CA GLY A 20 8.28 -13.28 5.09
C GLY A 20 7.29 -12.12 5.25
N ALA A 21 7.61 -10.95 4.70
CA ALA A 21 6.72 -9.78 4.72
C ALA A 21 5.42 -10.07 3.99
N LEU A 22 5.46 -10.78 2.86
CA LEU A 22 4.28 -11.17 2.11
C LEU A 22 3.42 -12.19 2.83
N ALA A 23 4.03 -13.22 3.43
CA ALA A 23 3.32 -14.20 4.24
C ALA A 23 2.63 -13.51 5.44
N PHE A 24 3.33 -12.59 6.09
CA PHE A 24 2.77 -11.78 7.17
C PHE A 24 1.59 -10.93 6.69
N ALA A 25 1.73 -10.23 5.55
CA ALA A 25 0.66 -9.43 4.98
C ALA A 25 -0.60 -10.26 4.68
N HIS A 26 -0.45 -11.46 4.10
CA HIS A 26 -1.60 -12.36 3.87
C HIS A 26 -2.27 -12.79 5.18
N GLY A 27 -1.49 -13.11 6.21
CA GLY A 27 -2.03 -13.48 7.52
C GLY A 27 -2.82 -12.34 8.15
N ILE A 28 -2.30 -11.12 8.09
CA ILE A 28 -2.98 -9.93 8.61
C ILE A 28 -4.20 -9.57 7.76
N ILE A 29 -4.12 -9.60 6.43
CA ILE A 29 -5.30 -9.41 5.55
C ILE A 29 -6.40 -10.40 5.94
N ALA A 30 -6.09 -11.69 6.02
CA ALA A 30 -7.09 -12.69 6.41
C ALA A 30 -7.71 -12.39 7.77
N LEU A 31 -6.88 -12.06 8.77
CA LEU A 31 -7.37 -11.68 10.10
C LEU A 31 -8.29 -10.46 10.04
N LEU A 32 -7.88 -9.40 9.33
CA LEU A 32 -8.64 -8.16 9.22
C LEU A 32 -9.92 -8.37 8.41
N SER A 33 -9.88 -9.03 7.25
CA SER A 33 -11.07 -9.35 6.45
C SER A 33 -12.14 -10.06 7.28
N TRP A 34 -11.76 -11.11 8.03
CA TRP A 34 -12.72 -11.86 8.84
C TRP A 34 -13.19 -11.09 10.08
N THR A 35 -12.31 -10.27 10.67
CA THR A 35 -12.67 -9.41 11.81
C THR A 35 -13.65 -8.31 11.38
N LEU A 36 -13.36 -7.61 10.28
CA LEU A 36 -14.22 -6.59 9.70
C LEU A 36 -15.58 -7.18 9.28
N LEU A 37 -15.57 -8.37 8.67
CA LEU A 37 -16.82 -9.07 8.35
C LEU A 37 -17.60 -9.46 9.60
N ALA A 38 -16.93 -9.94 10.65
CA ALA A 38 -17.57 -10.29 11.92
C ALA A 38 -18.25 -9.07 12.56
N VAL A 39 -17.60 -7.90 12.56
CA VAL A 39 -18.20 -6.64 13.03
C VAL A 39 -19.48 -6.30 12.25
N ILE A 40 -19.42 -6.35 10.91
CA ILE A 40 -20.60 -6.08 10.06
C ILE A 40 -21.74 -7.07 10.36
N LEU A 41 -21.41 -8.35 10.57
CA LEU A 41 -22.40 -9.38 10.88
C LEU A 41 -22.98 -9.20 12.28
N GLU A 42 -22.18 -8.86 13.28
CA GLU A 42 -22.63 -8.56 14.64
C GLU A 42 -23.66 -7.42 14.63
N ASP A 43 -23.38 -6.34 13.88
CA ASP A 43 -24.28 -5.21 13.70
C ASP A 43 -25.56 -5.58 12.92
N ALA A 44 -25.51 -6.59 12.05
CA ALA A 44 -26.65 -7.04 11.26
C ALA A 44 -27.55 -8.04 12.01
N PHE A 45 -27.02 -8.79 12.98
CA PHE A 45 -27.70 -9.89 13.68
C PHE A 45 -27.95 -9.56 15.17
N ILE A 46 -28.47 -8.38 15.45
CA ILE A 46 -28.73 -7.90 16.81
C ILE A 46 -29.68 -8.84 17.56
N GLY A 47 -29.20 -9.42 18.68
CA GLY A 47 -29.96 -10.31 19.54
C GLY A 47 -30.11 -11.74 19.01
N ALA A 48 -29.45 -12.11 17.91
CA ALA A 48 -29.43 -13.47 17.42
C ALA A 48 -28.47 -14.34 18.23
N GLU A 49 -28.91 -15.54 18.62
CA GLU A 49 -28.02 -16.53 19.24
C GLU A 49 -27.17 -17.23 18.17
N VAL A 50 -25.87 -17.31 18.39
CA VAL A 50 -24.95 -18.05 17.53
C VAL A 50 -24.87 -19.50 17.97
N TYR A 51 -25.52 -20.39 17.22
CA TYR A 51 -25.48 -21.83 17.50
C TYR A 51 -24.09 -22.44 17.19
N ALA A 52 -23.66 -23.38 18.04
CA ALA A 52 -22.32 -23.97 17.96
C ALA A 52 -22.02 -24.70 16.63
N LEU A 53 -22.97 -25.48 16.10
CA LEU A 53 -22.75 -26.25 14.86
C LEU A 53 -22.58 -25.33 13.63
N PRO A 54 -23.46 -24.36 13.36
CA PRO A 54 -23.23 -23.34 12.33
C PRO A 54 -21.92 -22.58 12.52
N LEU A 55 -21.56 -22.18 13.75
CA LEU A 55 -20.31 -21.47 14.02
C LEU A 55 -19.08 -22.29 13.62
N LEU A 56 -19.03 -23.57 14.01
CA LEU A 56 -17.93 -24.47 13.64
C LEU A 56 -17.86 -24.67 12.12
N ALA A 57 -19.01 -24.86 11.46
CA ALA A 57 -19.08 -25.02 10.02
C ALA A 57 -18.60 -23.76 9.27
N LEU A 58 -19.05 -22.57 9.69
CA LEU A 58 -18.64 -21.29 9.11
C LEU A 58 -17.15 -21.02 9.35
N SER A 59 -16.64 -21.29 10.55
CA SER A 59 -15.22 -21.13 10.87
C SER A 59 -14.34 -22.04 10.02
N GLY A 60 -14.75 -23.31 9.84
CA GLY A 60 -14.05 -24.26 8.98
C GLY A 60 -14.08 -23.84 7.50
N ALA A 61 -15.22 -23.35 7.01
CA ALA A 61 -15.36 -22.83 5.65
C ALA A 61 -14.49 -21.58 5.44
N ALA A 62 -14.50 -20.64 6.39
CA ALA A 62 -13.69 -19.43 6.38
C ALA A 62 -12.19 -19.75 6.32
N ALA A 63 -11.73 -20.67 7.19
CA ALA A 63 -10.35 -21.14 7.19
C ALA A 63 -9.97 -21.82 5.87
N SER A 64 -10.85 -22.65 5.30
CA SER A 64 -10.61 -23.37 4.04
C SER A 64 -10.50 -22.42 2.84
N VAL A 65 -11.42 -21.46 2.73
CA VAL A 65 -11.38 -20.43 1.67
C VAL A 65 -10.13 -19.57 1.80
N THR A 66 -9.78 -19.16 3.03
CA THR A 66 -8.57 -18.38 3.30
C THR A 66 -7.32 -19.15 2.87
N ALA A 67 -7.19 -20.42 3.26
CA ALA A 67 -6.06 -21.26 2.89
C ALA A 67 -5.94 -21.40 1.36
N TYR A 68 -7.07 -21.59 0.66
CA TYR A 68 -7.09 -21.65 -0.80
C TYR A 68 -6.66 -20.33 -1.45
N LEU A 69 -7.21 -19.19 -1.02
CA LEU A 69 -6.89 -17.88 -1.58
C LEU A 69 -5.42 -17.49 -1.34
N VAL A 70 -4.89 -17.75 -0.15
CA VAL A 70 -3.48 -17.50 0.17
C VAL A 70 -2.57 -18.41 -0.64
N PHE A 71 -2.90 -19.70 -0.78
CA PHE A 71 -2.14 -20.63 -1.63
C PHE A 71 -2.16 -20.21 -3.10
N TYR A 72 -3.34 -19.85 -3.62
CA TYR A 72 -3.50 -19.38 -5.00
C TYR A 72 -2.68 -18.11 -5.24
N SER A 73 -2.78 -17.15 -4.32
CA SER A 73 -2.01 -15.91 -4.38
C SER A 73 -0.50 -16.15 -4.37
N ALA A 74 -0.01 -17.01 -3.46
CA ALA A 74 1.41 -17.32 -3.33
C ALA A 74 1.99 -18.04 -4.56
N THR A 75 1.21 -18.91 -5.21
CA THR A 75 1.66 -19.71 -6.37
C THR A 75 1.58 -18.94 -7.70
N HIS A 76 0.76 -17.88 -7.77
CA HIS A 76 0.56 -17.05 -8.96
C HIS A 76 1.08 -15.61 -8.76
N MET A 77 2.03 -15.43 -7.83
CA MET A 77 2.53 -14.12 -7.46
C MET A 77 3.20 -13.40 -8.63
N ASP A 78 2.64 -12.26 -9.03
CA ASP A 78 3.21 -11.32 -9.97
C ASP A 78 3.21 -9.88 -9.40
N LEU A 79 3.71 -8.92 -10.17
CA LEU A 79 3.75 -7.52 -9.75
C LEU A 79 2.36 -6.91 -9.54
N SER A 80 1.37 -7.34 -10.32
CA SER A 80 0.00 -6.82 -10.24
C SER A 80 -0.68 -7.31 -8.97
N LEU A 81 -0.51 -8.59 -8.64
CA LEU A 81 -1.04 -9.21 -7.44
C LEU A 81 -0.37 -8.65 -6.19
N LEU A 82 0.95 -8.43 -6.23
CA LEU A 82 1.69 -7.78 -5.14
C LEU A 82 1.18 -6.37 -4.86
N ALA A 83 0.85 -5.61 -5.92
CA ALA A 83 0.25 -4.28 -5.80
C ALA A 83 -1.20 -4.34 -5.27
N LEU A 84 -1.97 -5.36 -5.63
CA LEU A 84 -3.30 -5.60 -5.08
C LEU A 84 -3.26 -5.97 -3.59
N ILE A 85 -2.34 -6.86 -3.18
CA ILE A 85 -2.12 -7.22 -1.77
C ILE A 85 -1.80 -5.98 -0.95
N LEU A 86 -0.91 -5.11 -1.44
CA LEU A 86 -0.61 -3.83 -0.79
C LEU A 86 -1.87 -2.97 -0.64
N ALA A 87 -2.69 -2.85 -1.69
CA ALA A 87 -3.90 -2.04 -1.66
C ALA A 87 -4.90 -2.56 -0.63
N VAL A 88 -5.20 -3.86 -0.65
CA VAL A 88 -6.10 -4.51 0.31
C VAL A 88 -5.58 -4.35 1.74
N PHE A 89 -4.29 -4.61 1.95
CA PHE A 89 -3.66 -4.48 3.27
C PHE A 89 -3.75 -3.06 3.85
N LEU A 90 -3.51 -2.03 3.02
CA LEU A 90 -3.65 -0.63 3.44
C LEU A 90 -5.11 -0.27 3.75
N ILE A 91 -6.05 -0.66 2.89
CA ILE A 91 -7.47 -0.35 3.08
C ILE A 91 -7.98 -1.00 4.36
N GLU A 92 -7.76 -2.30 4.53
CA GLU A 92 -8.22 -3.03 5.71
C GLU A 92 -7.54 -2.53 6.99
N GLY A 93 -6.23 -2.26 6.95
CA GLY A 93 -5.50 -1.74 8.09
C GLY A 93 -6.00 -0.36 8.54
N VAL A 94 -6.24 0.56 7.60
CA VAL A 94 -6.79 1.88 7.93
C VAL A 94 -8.22 1.77 8.45
N LEU A 95 -9.08 0.96 7.82
CA LEU A 95 -10.46 0.75 8.28
C LEU A 95 -10.50 0.12 9.68
N ALA A 96 -9.67 -0.89 9.93
CA ALA A 96 -9.58 -1.53 11.24
C ALA A 96 -9.07 -0.54 12.31
N ALA A 97 -8.09 0.31 11.98
CA ALA A 97 -7.66 1.38 12.88
C ALA A 97 -8.78 2.38 13.16
N MET A 98 -9.55 2.79 12.15
CA MET A 98 -10.68 3.72 12.30
C MET A 98 -11.78 3.15 13.20
N LEU A 99 -12.12 1.86 13.06
CA LEU A 99 -13.15 1.19 13.85
C LEU A 99 -12.72 0.93 15.30
N THR A 100 -11.41 0.78 15.54
CA THR A 100 -10.87 0.49 16.88
C THR A 100 -10.34 1.75 17.58
N ALA A 101 -10.50 2.93 16.98
CA ALA A 101 -10.09 4.20 17.55
C ALA A 101 -10.87 4.51 18.84
N SER A 102 -10.15 4.75 19.94
CA SER A 102 -10.75 5.12 21.21
C SER A 102 -11.34 6.54 21.22
N ASP A 103 -10.75 7.46 20.45
CA ASP A 103 -11.28 8.81 20.27
C ASP A 103 -12.31 8.85 19.11
N PRO A 104 -13.62 9.07 19.37
CA PRO A 104 -14.62 9.15 18.31
C PRO A 104 -14.45 10.37 17.38
N TYR A 105 -13.58 11.32 17.73
CA TYR A 105 -13.29 12.53 16.98
C TYR A 105 -11.88 12.57 16.37
N TRP A 106 -11.19 11.42 16.30
CA TRP A 106 -9.83 11.29 15.74
C TRP A 106 -9.64 11.98 14.37
N TRP A 107 -10.70 12.07 13.57
CA TRP A 107 -10.69 12.59 12.19
C TRP A 107 -10.57 14.13 12.08
N ARG A 108 -10.61 14.85 13.21
CA ARG A 108 -10.59 16.32 13.23
C ARG A 108 -9.21 16.92 12.99
N ASP A 109 -8.16 16.21 13.37
CA ASP A 109 -6.80 16.73 13.31
C ASP A 109 -6.07 16.25 12.06
N ASN A 110 -5.53 15.03 12.11
CA ASN A 110 -4.74 14.40 11.06
C ASN A 110 -5.02 12.90 11.00
N LEU A 111 -4.77 12.24 9.86
CA LEU A 111 -4.96 10.80 9.70
C LEU A 111 -4.05 10.00 10.64
N SER A 112 -2.84 10.51 10.89
CA SER A 112 -1.91 9.93 11.86
C SER A 112 -2.39 10.01 13.31
N ALA A 113 -3.52 10.65 13.61
CA ALA A 113 -4.17 10.58 14.92
C ALA A 113 -4.57 9.15 15.29
N LEU A 114 -4.88 8.32 14.28
CA LEU A 114 -5.08 6.88 14.45
C LEU A 114 -3.85 6.17 15.04
N GLY A 115 -2.66 6.76 14.92
CA GLY A 115 -1.38 6.23 15.39
C GLY A 115 -0.87 6.81 16.71
N MET A 116 -1.60 7.71 17.37
CA MET A 116 -1.11 8.50 18.52
C MET A 116 -1.34 7.86 19.89
N THR A 117 -2.35 7.01 20.01
CA THR A 117 -2.80 6.41 21.27
C THR A 117 -2.01 5.15 21.62
N ASN A 118 -2.30 4.53 22.77
CA ASN A 118 -1.73 3.23 23.15
C ASN A 118 -2.81 2.14 23.11
N ASP A 119 -3.66 2.18 22.10
CA ASP A 119 -4.78 1.27 21.86
C ASP A 119 -4.59 0.43 20.59
N LEU A 120 -5.58 -0.41 20.28
CA LEU A 120 -5.56 -1.25 19.09
C LEU A 120 -5.54 -0.44 17.78
N SER A 121 -6.08 0.77 17.77
CA SER A 121 -6.04 1.68 16.62
C SER A 121 -4.60 2.03 16.27
N ALA A 122 -3.84 2.49 17.27
CA ALA A 122 -2.45 2.87 17.08
C ALA A 122 -1.56 1.71 16.66
N MET A 123 -1.75 0.54 17.27
CA MET A 123 -1.03 -0.67 16.86
C MET A 123 -1.34 -1.04 15.41
N THR A 124 -2.62 -1.07 15.04
CA THR A 124 -3.08 -1.44 13.69
C THR A 124 -2.57 -0.44 12.65
N PHE A 125 -2.79 0.86 12.86
CA PHE A 125 -2.39 1.89 11.92
C PHE A 125 -0.88 1.92 11.68
N ASN A 126 -0.09 1.98 12.76
CA ASN A 126 1.36 2.10 12.66
C ASN A 126 2.00 0.85 12.05
N LEU A 127 1.53 -0.35 12.43
CA LEU A 127 2.00 -1.60 11.84
C LEU A 127 1.65 -1.70 10.35
N THR A 128 0.45 -1.26 9.97
CA THR A 128 0.03 -1.18 8.57
C THR A 128 0.97 -0.28 7.76
N LEU A 129 1.33 0.91 8.25
CA LEU A 129 2.25 1.79 7.53
C LEU A 129 3.66 1.18 7.40
N ILE A 130 4.16 0.54 8.45
CA ILE A 130 5.48 -0.14 8.46
C ILE A 130 5.52 -1.23 7.39
N VAL A 131 4.57 -2.17 7.44
CA VAL A 131 4.53 -3.31 6.52
C VAL A 131 4.23 -2.87 5.09
N ALA A 132 3.31 -1.91 4.89
CA ALA A 132 3.05 -1.33 3.58
C ALA A 132 4.31 -0.66 3.00
N GLY A 133 5.08 0.04 3.83
CA GLY A 133 6.34 0.65 3.41
C GLY A 133 7.38 -0.36 2.95
N PHE A 134 7.49 -1.50 3.64
CA PHE A 134 8.30 -2.63 3.19
C PHE A 134 7.81 -3.18 1.84
N ILE A 135 6.51 -3.44 1.68
CA ILE A 135 5.94 -3.99 0.44
C ILE A 135 6.14 -3.02 -0.74
N VAL A 136 5.93 -1.70 -0.55
CA VAL A 136 6.21 -0.67 -1.56
C VAL A 136 7.68 -0.68 -1.98
N THR A 137 8.59 -0.80 -1.01
CA THR A 137 10.03 -0.87 -1.29
C THR A 137 10.39 -2.13 -2.08
N THR A 138 9.71 -3.24 -1.80
CA THR A 138 9.85 -4.51 -2.53
C THR A 138 9.31 -4.40 -3.96
N LEU A 139 8.10 -3.86 -4.12
CA LEU A 139 7.50 -3.55 -5.43
C LEU A 139 8.41 -2.67 -6.27
N ALA A 140 8.98 -1.62 -5.68
CA ALA A 140 9.91 -0.72 -6.36
C ALA A 140 11.10 -1.47 -6.96
N ARG A 141 11.66 -2.45 -6.23
CA ARG A 141 12.80 -3.24 -6.71
C ARG A 141 12.42 -4.17 -7.85
N TYR A 142 11.28 -4.86 -7.76
CA TYR A 142 10.86 -5.81 -8.80
C TYR A 142 10.31 -5.11 -10.04
N ALA A 143 9.44 -4.10 -9.88
CA ALA A 143 8.80 -3.39 -11.00
C ALA A 143 9.80 -2.68 -11.92
N THR A 144 10.97 -2.32 -11.41
CA THR A 144 12.01 -1.62 -12.17
C THR A 144 13.13 -2.54 -12.65
N ARG A 145 13.10 -3.84 -12.35
CA ARG A 145 14.07 -4.84 -12.86
C ARG A 145 13.70 -5.32 -14.27
N GLY A 146 12.41 -5.40 -14.59
CA GLY A 146 11.89 -5.95 -15.84
C GLY A 146 11.90 -4.98 -17.03
N ILE A 147 11.98 -3.67 -16.79
CA ILE A 147 11.91 -2.66 -17.86
C ILE A 147 13.19 -2.71 -18.72
N PRO A 148 13.14 -3.16 -19.99
CA PRO A 148 14.29 -3.10 -20.90
C PRO A 148 14.60 -1.64 -21.21
N THR A 149 15.87 -1.22 -21.09
CA THR A 149 16.19 0.21 -21.04
C THR A 149 17.25 0.66 -22.04
N SER A 150 16.91 1.69 -22.81
CA SER A 150 17.87 2.60 -23.48
C SER A 150 18.32 3.77 -22.59
N HIS A 151 17.71 3.96 -21.40
CA HIS A 151 17.93 5.11 -20.52
C HIS A 151 18.08 4.72 -19.03
N ALA A 152 19.13 3.95 -18.71
CA ALA A 152 19.30 3.25 -17.43
C ALA A 152 19.33 4.19 -16.20
N HIS A 153 19.74 5.44 -16.39
CA HIS A 153 19.73 6.46 -15.35
C HIS A 153 18.30 6.82 -14.91
N GLY A 154 17.35 6.94 -15.84
CA GLY A 154 15.97 7.31 -15.53
C GLY A 154 15.25 6.29 -14.66
N ILE A 155 15.40 5.00 -14.98
CA ILE A 155 14.84 3.90 -14.18
C ILE A 155 15.44 3.87 -12.77
N ARG A 156 16.73 4.20 -12.63
CA ARG A 156 17.36 4.26 -11.31
C ARG A 156 16.71 5.32 -10.43
N TRP A 157 16.38 6.49 -10.98
CA TRP A 157 15.68 7.53 -10.24
C TRP A 157 14.25 7.16 -9.89
N VAL A 158 13.51 6.57 -10.83
CA VAL A 158 12.16 6.03 -10.55
C VAL A 158 12.19 5.02 -9.41
N ARG A 159 13.13 4.06 -9.47
CA ARG A 159 13.34 3.07 -8.41
C ARG A 159 13.66 3.74 -7.08
N LEU A 160 14.57 4.71 -7.08
CA LEU A 160 14.97 5.42 -5.87
C LEU A 160 13.78 6.17 -5.25
N CYS A 161 13.00 6.89 -6.04
CA CYS A 161 11.81 7.60 -5.55
C CYS A 161 10.78 6.63 -4.94
N LEU A 162 10.50 5.50 -5.60
CA LEU A 162 9.56 4.50 -5.07
C LEU A 162 10.09 3.85 -3.77
N ILE A 163 11.39 3.57 -3.69
CA ILE A 163 12.03 3.09 -2.45
C ILE A 163 11.89 4.14 -1.34
N LEU A 164 12.17 5.40 -1.64
CA LEU A 164 12.06 6.49 -0.66
C LEU A 164 10.63 6.68 -0.18
N VAL A 165 9.62 6.57 -1.05
CA VAL A 165 8.20 6.58 -0.66
C VAL A 165 7.90 5.44 0.32
N GLY A 166 8.34 4.22 0.02
CA GLY A 166 8.14 3.07 0.92
C GLY A 166 8.85 3.24 2.27
N VAL A 167 10.09 3.72 2.27
CA VAL A 167 10.86 3.98 3.50
C VAL A 167 10.22 5.09 4.33
N PHE A 168 9.80 6.19 3.71
CA PHE A 168 9.14 7.29 4.42
C PHE A 168 7.80 6.85 4.99
N LEU A 169 7.00 6.08 4.24
CA LEU A 169 5.76 5.49 4.74
C LEU A 169 6.00 4.62 5.98
N ALA A 170 7.03 3.76 5.96
CA ALA A 170 7.35 2.94 7.12
C ALA A 170 7.75 3.80 8.32
N PHE A 171 8.55 4.85 8.10
CA PHE A 171 8.96 5.75 9.18
C PHE A 171 7.83 6.62 9.74
N VAL A 172 6.82 6.97 8.94
CA VAL A 172 5.59 7.58 9.47
C VAL A 172 4.92 6.65 10.50
N GLY A 173 4.92 5.33 10.27
CA GLY A 173 4.43 4.35 11.25
C GLY A 173 5.38 4.09 12.43
N VAL A 174 6.71 4.17 12.23
CA VAL A 174 7.69 3.99 13.31
C VAL A 174 7.71 5.15 14.30
N PHE A 175 7.44 6.37 13.82
CA PHE A 175 7.52 7.59 14.63
C PHE A 175 6.13 8.21 14.80
N PRO A 176 5.35 7.84 15.84
CA PRO A 176 4.07 8.46 16.13
C PRO A 176 4.16 9.99 16.25
N VAL A 177 3.17 10.69 15.68
CA VAL A 177 3.20 12.16 15.53
C VAL A 177 3.15 12.92 16.87
N ASN A 178 2.53 12.32 17.89
CA ASN A 178 2.45 12.87 19.25
C ASN A 178 3.82 12.89 19.97
N GLU A 179 4.66 11.88 19.73
CA GLU A 179 5.98 11.76 20.37
C GLU A 179 7.08 12.42 19.53
N PHE A 180 6.99 12.30 18.20
CA PHE A 180 8.06 12.65 17.27
C PHE A 180 7.59 13.63 16.19
N PHE A 181 6.85 14.67 16.56
CA PHE A 181 6.23 15.64 15.64
C PHE A 181 7.14 16.05 14.46
N PHE A 182 8.33 16.58 14.74
CA PHE A 182 9.23 17.06 13.67
C PHE A 182 9.72 15.95 12.74
N ILE A 183 10.02 14.76 13.29
CA ILE A 183 10.52 13.62 12.51
C ILE A 183 9.39 13.03 11.67
N HIS A 184 8.21 12.82 12.27
CA HIS A 184 7.02 12.34 11.59
C HIS A 184 6.62 13.26 10.45
N THR A 185 6.49 14.56 10.71
CA THR A 185 6.11 15.56 9.69
C THR A 185 7.14 15.65 8.58
N ALA A 186 8.44 15.49 8.88
CA ALA A 186 9.48 15.46 7.86
C ALA A 186 9.34 14.26 6.91
N PHE A 187 9.06 13.06 7.43
CA PHE A 187 8.84 11.88 6.59
C PHE A 187 7.51 11.94 5.82
N ALA A 188 6.41 12.35 6.47
CA ALA A 188 5.11 12.51 5.82
C ALA A 188 5.17 13.55 4.69
N SER A 189 5.74 14.73 4.95
CA SER A 189 5.89 15.79 3.94
C SER A 189 6.91 15.38 2.87
N GLY A 190 8.01 14.73 3.27
CA GLY A 190 9.03 14.21 2.37
C GLY A 190 8.44 13.20 1.38
N MET A 191 7.50 12.36 1.81
CA MET A 191 6.81 11.40 0.95
C MET A 191 6.04 12.12 -0.16
N ALA A 192 5.28 13.16 0.19
CA ALA A 192 4.55 13.97 -0.80
C ALA A 192 5.49 14.65 -1.80
N VAL A 193 6.63 15.19 -1.33
CA VAL A 193 7.65 15.81 -2.20
C VAL A 193 8.28 14.79 -3.14
N VAL A 194 8.70 13.63 -2.62
CA VAL A 194 9.31 12.57 -3.44
C VAL A 194 8.32 12.05 -4.49
N PHE A 195 7.05 11.87 -4.11
CA PHE A 195 6.00 11.49 -5.05
C PHE A 195 5.79 12.56 -6.13
N GLY A 196 5.74 13.84 -5.76
CA GLY A 196 5.63 14.95 -6.72
C GLY A 196 6.80 14.97 -7.71
N VAL A 197 8.04 14.81 -7.22
CA VAL A 197 9.24 14.70 -8.07
C VAL A 197 9.13 13.51 -9.01
N LEU A 198 8.73 12.34 -8.51
CA LEU A 198 8.56 11.13 -9.30
C LEU A 198 7.59 11.37 -10.46
N VAL A 199 6.39 11.85 -10.18
CA VAL A 199 5.33 12.06 -11.17
C VAL A 199 5.71 13.14 -12.20
N ILE A 200 6.29 14.25 -11.75
CA ILE A 200 6.68 15.37 -12.64
C ILE A 200 7.85 14.97 -13.55
N ARG A 201 8.84 14.26 -13.02
CA ARG A 201 10.05 13.87 -13.78
C ARG A 201 9.87 12.58 -14.58
N LEU A 202 8.80 11.81 -14.33
CA LEU A 202 8.54 10.55 -15.00
C LEU A 202 8.64 10.58 -16.53
N PRO A 203 7.99 11.51 -17.27
CA PRO A 203 8.09 11.54 -18.73
C PRO A 203 9.51 11.82 -19.24
N ALA A 204 10.35 12.49 -18.45
CA ALA A 204 11.76 12.71 -18.78
C ALA A 204 12.63 11.48 -18.45
N TRP A 205 12.29 10.72 -17.42
CA TRP A 205 13.02 9.51 -17.02
C TRP A 205 12.64 8.28 -17.83
N ILE A 206 11.38 8.18 -18.25
CA ILE A 206 10.84 7.08 -19.06
C ILE A 206 10.04 7.68 -20.24
N PRO A 207 10.70 8.06 -21.35
CA PRO A 207 10.04 8.72 -22.48
C PRO A 207 8.96 7.88 -23.19
N GLY A 208 8.98 6.55 -23.01
CA GLY A 208 8.02 5.62 -23.60
C GLY A 208 6.69 5.50 -22.84
N ILE A 209 6.51 6.23 -21.73
CA ILE A 209 5.31 6.10 -20.91
C ILE A 209 4.06 6.71 -21.59
N PRO A 210 2.87 6.09 -21.50
CA PRO A 210 1.68 6.63 -22.15
C PRO A 210 1.30 8.03 -21.67
N ARG A 211 1.01 8.95 -22.61
CA ARG A 211 0.58 10.32 -22.30
C ARG A 211 -0.66 10.40 -21.38
N PRO A 212 -1.69 9.54 -21.52
CA PRO A 212 -2.82 9.55 -20.60
C PRO A 212 -2.40 9.26 -19.15
N PHE A 213 -1.41 8.39 -18.94
CA PHE A 213 -0.89 8.09 -17.60
C PHE A 213 -0.14 9.29 -16.99
N VAL A 214 0.63 10.02 -17.80
CA VAL A 214 1.29 11.27 -17.35
C VAL A 214 0.26 12.32 -16.95
N ALA A 215 -0.77 12.52 -17.78
CA ALA A 215 -1.85 13.46 -17.49
C ALA A 215 -2.61 13.10 -16.20
N LEU A 216 -2.86 11.80 -15.97
CA LEU A 216 -3.46 11.31 -14.72
C LEU A 216 -2.59 11.64 -13.50
N GLY A 217 -1.27 11.47 -13.61
CA GLY A 217 -0.34 11.85 -12.55
C GLY A 217 -0.39 13.33 -12.21
N TRP A 218 -0.41 14.20 -13.22
CA TRP A 218 -0.53 15.65 -13.01
C TRP A 218 -1.89 16.04 -12.43
N LEU A 219 -2.97 15.36 -12.84
CA LEU A 219 -4.29 15.54 -12.24
C LEU A 219 -4.28 15.17 -10.75
N PHE A 220 -3.63 14.07 -10.37
CA PHE A 220 -3.53 13.67 -8.97
C PHE A 220 -2.72 14.66 -8.14
N ILE A 221 -1.59 15.18 -8.67
CA ILE A 221 -0.86 16.27 -8.01
C ILE A 221 -1.76 17.50 -7.84
N ALA A 222 -2.45 17.91 -8.90
CA ALA A 222 -3.32 19.08 -8.84
C ALA A 222 -4.42 18.91 -7.78
N ALA A 223 -5.04 17.73 -7.70
CA ALA A 223 -6.02 17.41 -6.68
C ALA A 223 -5.41 17.52 -5.27
N ILE A 224 -4.25 16.93 -5.02
CA ILE A 224 -3.55 17.01 -3.72
C ILE A 224 -3.24 18.48 -3.36
N VAL A 225 -2.77 19.28 -4.32
CA VAL A 225 -2.50 20.71 -4.09
C VAL A 225 -3.77 21.48 -3.75
N VAL A 226 -4.88 21.25 -4.46
CA VAL A 226 -6.17 21.89 -4.15
C VAL A 226 -6.64 21.52 -2.74
N LEU A 227 -6.54 20.25 -2.34
CA LEU A 227 -6.88 19.80 -1.00
C LEU A 227 -5.99 20.44 0.08
N ALA A 228 -4.69 20.56 -0.19
CA ALA A 228 -3.76 21.26 0.68
C ALA A 228 -4.13 22.75 0.84
N VAL A 229 -4.56 23.42 -0.23
CA VAL A 229 -5.07 24.80 -0.17
C VAL A 229 -6.33 24.87 0.71
N PHE A 230 -7.28 23.94 0.54
CA PHE A 230 -8.48 23.86 1.39
C PHE A 230 -8.16 23.64 2.87
N PHE A 231 -7.12 22.88 3.19
CA PHE A 231 -6.63 22.77 4.55
C PHE A 231 -6.02 24.09 5.07
N VAL A 232 -5.18 24.77 4.28
CA VAL A 232 -4.55 26.04 4.68
C VAL A 232 -5.58 27.14 4.96
N VAL A 233 -6.65 27.22 4.17
CA VAL A 233 -7.76 28.17 4.40
C VAL A 233 -8.75 27.69 5.47
N ARG A 234 -8.45 26.57 6.15
CA ARG A 234 -9.26 25.95 7.23
C ARG A 234 -10.64 25.48 6.79
N TYR A 235 -10.80 25.15 5.51
CA TYR A 235 -12.02 24.55 4.99
C TYR A 235 -12.05 23.03 5.27
N TYR A 236 -10.91 22.34 5.13
CA TYR A 236 -10.75 20.91 5.42
C TYR A 236 -9.84 20.65 6.62
N THR A 237 -10.02 19.48 7.24
CA THR A 237 -9.07 18.93 8.22
C THR A 237 -7.86 18.33 7.50
N LEU A 238 -6.73 18.17 8.20
CA LEU A 238 -5.55 17.53 7.58
C LEU A 238 -5.86 16.06 7.26
N THR A 239 -6.68 15.39 8.08
CA THR A 239 -7.18 14.03 7.83
C THR A 239 -7.80 13.88 6.44
N ALA A 240 -8.64 14.83 6.01
CA ALA A 240 -9.27 14.77 4.70
C ALA A 240 -8.23 14.84 3.57
N VAL A 241 -7.20 15.69 3.73
CA VAL A 241 -6.11 15.81 2.77
C VAL A 241 -5.28 14.53 2.74
N GLU A 242 -4.87 14.02 3.89
CA GLU A 242 -4.00 12.85 4.01
C GLU A 242 -4.67 11.56 3.52
N LEU A 243 -5.96 11.38 3.83
CA LEU A 243 -6.71 10.21 3.38
C LEU A 243 -6.84 10.20 1.84
N VAL A 244 -7.26 11.30 1.23
CA VAL A 244 -7.40 11.38 -0.22
C VAL A 244 -6.03 11.34 -0.91
N ALA A 245 -5.03 12.07 -0.38
CA ALA A 245 -3.68 12.03 -0.93
C ALA A 245 -3.08 10.62 -0.87
N GLY A 246 -3.25 9.91 0.24
CA GLY A 246 -2.85 8.51 0.38
C GLY A 246 -3.48 7.63 -0.70
N ILE A 247 -4.81 7.68 -0.84
CA ILE A 247 -5.54 6.92 -1.87
C ILE A 247 -5.00 7.23 -3.27
N LEU A 248 -4.81 8.51 -3.62
CA LEU A 248 -4.31 8.92 -4.93
C LEU A 248 -2.87 8.46 -5.17
N VAL A 249 -1.98 8.59 -4.18
CA VAL A 249 -0.58 8.15 -4.27
C VAL A 249 -0.49 6.64 -4.50
N PHE A 250 -1.18 5.83 -3.69
CA PHE A 250 -1.14 4.37 -3.84
C PHE A 250 -1.81 3.91 -5.13
N THR A 251 -2.95 4.51 -5.50
CA THR A 251 -3.60 4.24 -6.79
C THR A 251 -2.63 4.50 -7.94
N TRP A 252 -1.91 5.63 -7.90
CA TRP A 252 -0.94 5.95 -8.93
C TRP A 252 0.23 4.95 -8.97
N ILE A 253 0.76 4.53 -7.82
CA ILE A 253 1.86 3.54 -7.74
C ILE A 253 1.40 2.20 -8.34
N ILE A 254 0.20 1.73 -8.01
CA ILE A 254 -0.36 0.48 -8.55
C ILE A 254 -0.51 0.57 -10.07
N LEU A 255 -1.08 1.68 -10.57
CA LEU A 255 -1.23 1.91 -12.00
C LEU A 255 0.13 2.04 -12.70
N PHE A 256 1.12 2.66 -12.06
CA PHE A 256 2.48 2.74 -12.58
C PHE A 256 3.09 1.35 -12.78
N ILE A 257 2.99 0.48 -11.76
CA ILE A 257 3.51 -0.89 -11.81
C ILE A 257 2.85 -1.68 -12.95
N ARG A 258 1.52 -1.56 -13.10
CA ARG A 258 0.78 -2.21 -14.18
C ARG A 258 1.20 -1.71 -15.57
N ASN A 259 1.42 -0.40 -15.72
CA ASN A 259 1.92 0.17 -16.98
C ASN A 259 3.36 -0.27 -17.27
N ALA A 260 4.22 -0.35 -16.24
CA ALA A 260 5.59 -0.84 -16.39
C ALA A 260 5.64 -2.30 -16.85
N ALA A 261 4.77 -3.16 -16.30
CA ALA A 261 4.64 -4.55 -16.74
C ALA A 261 4.15 -4.66 -18.20
N ALA A 262 3.19 -3.82 -18.61
CA ALA A 262 2.71 -3.79 -20.00
C ALA A 262 3.79 -3.33 -21.00
N LEU A 263 4.60 -2.34 -20.63
CA LEU A 263 5.73 -1.89 -21.46
C LEU A 263 6.77 -3.00 -21.65
N GLU A 264 7.02 -3.82 -20.62
CA GLU A 264 7.91 -4.98 -20.73
C GLU A 264 7.36 -6.02 -21.70
N THR A 265 6.05 -6.29 -21.71
CA THR A 265 5.44 -7.25 -22.64
C THR A 265 5.48 -6.76 -24.09
N ASP A 266 5.21 -5.48 -24.33
CA ASP A 266 5.16 -4.91 -25.68
C ASP A 266 6.54 -4.91 -26.35
N ILE A 267 7.60 -4.57 -25.59
CA ILE A 267 8.99 -4.58 -26.10
C ILE A 267 9.46 -6.01 -26.41
N ASN A 268 9.05 -7.00 -25.64
CA ASN A 268 9.43 -8.40 -25.88
C ASN A 268 8.66 -9.05 -27.04
N ALA A 269 7.57 -8.43 -27.52
CA ALA A 269 6.75 -8.91 -28.63
C ALA A 269 7.21 -8.38 -30.00
N THR A 270 8.01 -7.32 -30.03
CA THR A 270 8.64 -6.73 -31.24
C THR A 270 10.03 -7.28 -31.48
#